data_AF-A0A6C7K3J6-F1
#
_entry.id   AF-A0A6C7K3J6-F1
#
_cell.length_a   1.000
_cell.length_b   1.000
_cell.length_c   1.000
_cell.angle_alpha   90.00
_cell.angle_beta   90.00
_cell.angle_gamma   90.00
#
_symmetry.space_group_name_H-M   'P 1'
#
loop_
_entity.id
_entity.type
_entity.pdbx_description
1 polymer ?
#
loop_
_entity_poly.entity_id
_entity_poly.type
_entity_poly.pdbx_seq_one_letter_code
_entity_poly.pdbx_strand_id
1 'polypeptide(L)'
;MEEFDKKLEQYGILTKNAQKSIEKDRVKIFNNAIIETINFKTLQEKGIKELHIKKSEIYNIVFSKENDISVCFDECLILKQINAEKLLFKNKFNFIKCIFHEKIDFSYSFFSTTCIEENVSFKECTFKFNVFFNETRFETHVNFEESTFEKQVIFNNASFLNQETEINYIEVSFLGAIFKDRAYFYNITFKSMIDFSYAIFENEVHFCNTYFESVVHFSFTKFKGVCDFSNTKFLATQKKEERNRICFDDTEFEDIVHFYSAKFESKVLFCKSVFKSKVNFNGAEFSTSHYDDAEINNFDNVTFESDAWFNDIIFNSSVLFSKCEYKGNIYMRNITSKQQLYFYESLFLSNVYFNNSHFKDYVSFCECEFEKTACFYGVKFDKTPNFSQAIFKGNLNVVNTNLNFTFDDLQERIKQEYEDFNKNIENKKPLDKFANDFRDSFRIFKSALIKDNNLLDASNFHKYELYCKEIELKQNWDKKGENVKNTTDLEKNVSRIRDFMDFLLLGFYRKLCDHHTDFLKVFNNLILLIALYALFIFVGSFEFDLEKKSIQNLNKTSDMFSYLTKVKEVIINFSFMQQYYNHILIS
;
A
#
# COMPACT_ATOMS: atom_id res chain seq x y z
N MET A 1 46.83 -50.12 4.48
CA MET A 1 46.59 -48.79 5.06
C MET A 1 46.81 -47.83 3.92
N GLU A 2 45.77 -47.13 3.46
CA GLU A 2 45.99 -46.05 2.48
C GLU A 2 46.83 -44.97 3.19
N GLU A 3 48.05 -44.77 2.72
CA GLU A 3 48.96 -43.76 3.27
C GLU A 3 48.46 -42.36 2.91
N PHE A 4 48.67 -41.41 3.82
CA PHE A 4 48.39 -40.01 3.56
C PHE A 4 49.29 -39.46 2.46
N ASP A 5 48.76 -38.48 1.73
CA ASP A 5 49.53 -37.79 0.71
C ASP A 5 50.62 -36.89 1.33
N LYS A 6 51.86 -37.39 1.34
CA LYS A 6 53.02 -36.68 1.93
C LYS A 6 53.24 -35.27 1.35
N LYS A 7 52.83 -35.01 0.10
CA LYS A 7 52.98 -33.67 -0.51
C LYS A 7 51.93 -32.69 -0.02
N LEU A 8 50.75 -33.14 0.39
CA LEU A 8 49.71 -32.28 0.98
C LEU A 8 49.86 -32.15 2.50
N GLU A 9 50.40 -33.18 3.15
CA GLU A 9 50.69 -33.17 4.58
C GLU A 9 51.62 -32.02 4.99
N GLN A 10 52.62 -31.68 4.16
CA GLN A 10 53.50 -30.53 4.43
C GLN A 10 52.77 -29.17 4.43
N TYR A 11 51.58 -29.09 3.83
CA TYR A 11 50.72 -27.91 3.81
C TYR A 11 49.63 -27.98 4.88
N GLY A 12 49.64 -28.99 5.76
CA GLY A 12 48.64 -29.17 6.80
C GLY A 12 47.32 -29.77 6.30
N ILE A 13 47.32 -30.46 5.15
CA ILE A 13 46.17 -31.18 4.62
C ILE A 13 46.44 -32.69 4.71
N LEU A 14 45.75 -33.37 5.62
CA LEU A 14 45.82 -34.82 5.78
C LEU A 14 44.76 -35.47 4.90
N THR A 15 45.18 -36.07 3.77
CA THR A 15 44.24 -36.61 2.79
C THR A 15 44.67 -37.95 2.22
N LYS A 16 43.67 -38.77 1.86
CA LYS A 16 43.77 -40.04 1.14
C LYS A 16 43.05 -39.91 -0.20
N ASN A 17 43.51 -40.66 -1.21
CA ASN A 17 42.88 -40.75 -2.54
C ASN A 17 42.71 -39.41 -3.27
N ALA A 18 43.58 -38.43 -3.00
CA ALA A 18 43.48 -37.10 -3.59
C ALA A 18 44.13 -37.01 -4.98
N GLN A 19 43.37 -36.57 -5.98
CA GLN A 19 43.95 -35.92 -7.16
C GLN A 19 44.14 -34.44 -6.85
N LYS A 20 45.28 -33.88 -7.27
CA LYS A 20 45.71 -32.55 -6.83
C LYS A 20 46.53 -31.80 -7.85
N SER A 21 46.42 -30.48 -7.82
CA SER A 21 47.35 -29.54 -8.43
C SER A 21 47.91 -28.64 -7.33
N ILE A 22 49.23 -28.53 -7.23
CA ILE A 22 49.89 -27.65 -6.27
C ILE A 22 50.76 -26.69 -7.08
N GLU A 23 50.35 -25.43 -7.08
CA GLU A 23 51.12 -24.28 -7.58
C GLU A 23 51.82 -23.59 -6.39
N LYS A 24 52.53 -22.49 -6.63
CA LYS A 24 53.34 -21.82 -5.62
C LYS A 24 52.54 -21.39 -4.38
N ASP A 25 51.36 -20.84 -4.59
CA ASP A 25 50.46 -20.25 -3.59
C ASP A 25 49.03 -20.79 -3.68
N ARG A 26 48.80 -21.81 -4.52
CA ARG A 26 47.47 -22.35 -4.78
C ARG A 26 47.47 -23.88 -4.68
N VAL A 27 46.52 -24.41 -3.93
CA VAL A 27 46.27 -25.85 -3.81
C VAL A 27 44.88 -26.16 -4.36
N LYS A 28 44.82 -27.12 -5.28
CA LYS A 28 43.55 -27.70 -5.79
C LYS A 28 43.50 -29.19 -5.44
N ILE A 29 42.38 -29.64 -4.90
CA ILE A 29 42.10 -31.06 -4.60
C ILE A 29 40.77 -31.44 -5.26
N PHE A 30 40.72 -32.60 -5.93
CA PHE A 30 39.55 -33.05 -6.67
C PHE A 30 39.45 -34.58 -6.73
N ASN A 31 38.31 -35.07 -7.21
CA ASN A 31 37.98 -36.49 -7.47
C ASN A 31 37.89 -37.38 -6.22
N ASN A 32 36.93 -37.08 -5.34
CA ASN A 32 36.53 -37.90 -4.19
C ASN A 32 37.65 -38.14 -3.17
N ALA A 33 38.44 -37.10 -2.91
CA ALA A 33 39.45 -37.15 -1.87
C ALA A 33 38.79 -37.32 -0.49
N ILE A 34 39.44 -38.06 0.40
CA ILE A 34 39.06 -38.15 1.81
C ILE A 34 40.04 -37.30 2.60
N ILE A 35 39.57 -36.22 3.20
CA ILE A 35 40.40 -35.25 3.92
C ILE A 35 40.07 -35.35 5.41
N GLU A 36 41.01 -35.89 6.19
CA GLU A 36 40.86 -36.04 7.63
C GLU A 36 40.94 -34.69 8.34
N THR A 37 41.83 -33.79 7.90
CA THR A 37 42.00 -32.47 8.52
C THR A 37 42.61 -31.48 7.53
N ILE A 38 42.11 -30.25 7.57
CA ILE A 38 42.70 -29.05 6.94
C ILE A 38 43.11 -28.09 8.06
N ASN A 39 44.40 -27.75 8.15
CA ASN A 39 44.92 -26.81 9.14
C ASN A 39 45.25 -25.46 8.49
N PHE A 40 44.42 -24.44 8.74
CA PHE A 40 44.60 -23.11 8.14
C PHE A 40 45.87 -22.41 8.61
N LYS A 41 46.30 -22.64 9.85
CA LYS A 41 47.55 -22.06 10.36
C LYS A 41 48.75 -22.54 9.53
N THR A 42 48.84 -23.84 9.29
CA THR A 42 49.93 -24.41 8.48
C THR A 42 49.86 -23.95 7.03
N LEU A 43 48.67 -23.90 6.43
CA LEU A 43 48.49 -23.39 5.07
C LEU A 43 49.02 -21.96 4.92
N GLN A 44 48.66 -21.08 5.87
CA GLN A 44 49.10 -19.67 5.89
C GLN A 44 50.61 -19.54 6.10
N GLU A 45 51.19 -20.30 7.04
CA GLU A 45 52.64 -20.34 7.30
C GLU A 45 53.44 -20.83 6.08
N LYS A 46 52.83 -21.69 5.24
CA LYS A 46 53.41 -22.16 3.98
C LYS A 46 53.16 -21.22 2.80
N GLY A 47 52.51 -20.08 3.01
CA GLY A 47 52.28 -19.07 1.99
C GLY A 47 51.19 -19.42 0.98
N ILE A 48 50.30 -20.37 1.30
CA ILE A 48 49.13 -20.65 0.45
C ILE A 48 48.14 -19.49 0.56
N LYS A 49 47.68 -19.01 -0.59
CA LYS A 49 46.72 -17.92 -0.75
C LYS A 49 45.38 -18.39 -1.30
N GLU A 50 45.35 -19.50 -2.03
CA GLU A 50 44.13 -20.07 -2.59
C GLU A 50 44.02 -21.57 -2.34
N LEU A 51 42.86 -22.01 -1.86
CA LEU A 51 42.53 -23.43 -1.67
C LEU A 51 41.20 -23.73 -2.37
N HIS A 52 41.21 -24.64 -3.34
CA HIS A 52 40.01 -25.13 -3.99
C HIS A 52 39.90 -26.63 -3.80
N ILE A 53 38.83 -27.09 -3.15
CA ILE A 53 38.53 -28.51 -2.97
C ILE A 53 37.21 -28.81 -3.64
N LYS A 54 37.19 -29.82 -4.51
CA LYS A 54 36.00 -30.21 -5.25
C LYS A 54 35.65 -31.68 -5.04
N LYS A 55 34.36 -31.99 -4.89
CA LYS A 55 33.82 -33.37 -4.80
C LYS A 55 34.61 -34.22 -3.83
N SER A 56 34.64 -33.86 -2.55
CA SER A 56 35.49 -34.53 -1.55
C SER A 56 34.80 -34.62 -0.19
N GLU A 57 35.20 -35.58 0.61
CA GLU A 57 34.78 -35.74 2.01
C GLU A 57 35.78 -35.02 2.92
N ILE A 58 35.29 -34.15 3.79
CA ILE A 58 36.10 -33.37 4.72
C ILE A 58 35.62 -33.64 6.13
N TYR A 59 36.47 -34.31 6.91
CA TYR A 59 36.18 -34.63 8.29
C TYR A 59 36.37 -33.43 9.19
N ASN A 60 37.47 -32.69 9.09
CA ASN A 60 37.74 -31.59 10.02
C ASN A 60 38.40 -30.39 9.34
N ILE A 61 37.93 -29.19 9.70
CA ILE A 61 38.54 -27.92 9.27
C ILE A 61 38.93 -27.14 10.51
N VAL A 62 40.21 -26.89 10.67
CA VAL A 62 40.77 -26.14 11.80
C VAL A 62 41.17 -24.75 11.32
N PHE A 63 40.30 -23.77 11.59
CA PHE A 63 40.54 -22.37 11.27
C PHE A 63 41.54 -21.72 12.24
N SER A 64 42.20 -20.66 11.76
CA SER A 64 43.02 -19.75 12.57
C SER A 64 42.17 -18.63 13.15
N LYS A 65 42.70 -17.86 14.12
CA LYS A 65 42.05 -16.63 14.59
C LYS A 65 41.82 -15.61 13.46
N GLU A 66 42.79 -15.50 12.56
CA GLU A 66 42.68 -14.73 11.32
C GLU A 66 42.93 -15.65 10.13
N ASN A 67 42.03 -15.60 9.16
CA ASN A 67 42.03 -16.43 7.97
C ASN A 67 42.13 -15.54 6.72
N ASP A 68 43.29 -15.59 6.06
CA ASP A 68 43.63 -14.80 4.87
C ASP A 68 43.80 -15.66 3.61
N ILE A 69 43.25 -16.87 3.61
CA ILE A 69 43.23 -17.76 2.45
C ILE A 69 41.89 -17.60 1.74
N SER A 70 41.91 -17.43 0.42
CA SER A 70 40.75 -17.54 -0.45
C SER A 70 40.37 -19.02 -0.62
N VAL A 71 39.17 -19.41 -0.20
CA VAL A 71 38.73 -20.80 -0.21
C VAL A 71 37.46 -21.03 -1.02
N CYS A 72 37.44 -22.15 -1.74
CA CYS A 72 36.29 -22.65 -2.47
C CYS A 72 36.15 -24.15 -2.25
N PHE A 73 35.11 -24.55 -1.53
CA PHE A 73 34.67 -25.94 -1.39
C PHE A 73 33.48 -26.14 -2.32
N ASP A 74 33.59 -27.02 -3.30
CA ASP A 74 32.58 -27.24 -4.33
C ASP A 74 32.12 -28.71 -4.29
N GLU A 75 30.82 -28.96 -4.16
CA GLU A 75 30.24 -30.31 -4.09
C GLU A 75 30.88 -31.19 -2.98
N CYS A 76 31.30 -30.59 -1.85
CA CYS A 76 31.97 -31.29 -0.75
C CYS A 76 31.03 -31.73 0.38
N LEU A 77 31.35 -32.86 1.03
CA LEU A 77 30.67 -33.35 2.23
C LEU A 77 31.48 -32.95 3.47
N ILE A 78 30.92 -32.10 4.32
CA ILE A 78 31.53 -31.70 5.60
C ILE A 78 30.94 -32.59 6.70
N LEU A 79 31.77 -33.45 7.27
CA LEU A 79 31.34 -34.58 8.11
C LEU A 79 31.42 -34.33 9.61
N LYS A 80 32.17 -33.31 10.08
CA LYS A 80 32.17 -32.88 11.48
C LYS A 80 31.76 -31.43 11.65
N GLN A 81 31.43 -31.08 12.88
CA GLN A 81 31.10 -29.73 13.29
C GLN A 81 32.17 -28.71 12.89
N ILE A 82 31.73 -27.53 12.50
CA ILE A 82 32.59 -26.35 12.33
C ILE A 82 32.39 -25.45 13.54
N ASN A 83 33.45 -25.30 14.35
CA ASN A 83 33.48 -24.34 15.46
C ASN A 83 34.38 -23.16 15.06
N ALA A 84 33.76 -22.13 14.50
CA ALA A 84 34.41 -20.97 13.93
C ALA A 84 33.91 -19.68 14.60
N GLU A 85 33.80 -19.70 15.92
CA GLU A 85 33.39 -18.54 16.74
C GLU A 85 34.52 -17.52 16.89
N LYS A 86 34.20 -16.22 16.87
CA LYS A 86 35.14 -15.11 17.10
C LYS A 86 36.35 -15.11 16.17
N LEU A 87 36.16 -15.53 14.92
CA LEU A 87 37.21 -15.59 13.90
C LEU A 87 37.08 -14.46 12.89
N LEU A 88 38.21 -14.08 12.30
CA LEU A 88 38.28 -13.12 11.21
C LEU A 88 38.52 -13.84 9.89
N PHE A 89 37.67 -13.62 8.90
CA PHE A 89 37.85 -14.05 7.51
C PHE A 89 38.06 -12.81 6.65
N LYS A 90 39.17 -12.76 5.90
CA LYS A 90 39.58 -11.56 5.12
C LYS A 90 39.38 -11.69 3.61
N ASN A 91 39.29 -12.93 3.13
CA ASN A 91 39.26 -13.26 1.71
C ASN A 91 38.03 -14.13 1.40
N LYS A 92 37.85 -14.45 0.11
CA LYS A 92 36.78 -15.29 -0.39
C LYS A 92 36.63 -16.59 0.42
N PHE A 93 35.41 -16.93 0.79
CA PHE A 93 35.04 -18.01 1.66
C PHE A 93 33.76 -18.67 1.14
N ASN A 94 33.94 -19.62 0.23
CA ASN A 94 32.83 -20.21 -0.51
C ASN A 94 32.68 -21.70 -0.22
N PHE A 95 31.46 -22.09 0.09
CA PHE A 95 30.92 -23.43 -0.01
C PHE A 95 29.82 -23.40 -1.06
N ILE A 96 29.93 -24.24 -2.08
CA ILE A 96 28.99 -24.33 -3.19
C ILE A 96 28.55 -25.77 -3.30
N LYS A 97 27.24 -26.03 -3.27
CA LYS A 97 26.69 -27.40 -3.35
C LYS A 97 27.22 -28.34 -2.27
N CYS A 98 27.62 -27.79 -1.12
CA CYS A 98 28.17 -28.57 -0.02
C CYS A 98 27.08 -29.11 0.90
N ILE A 99 27.35 -30.23 1.56
CA ILE A 99 26.46 -30.83 2.56
C ILE A 99 27.15 -30.89 3.90
N PHE A 100 26.59 -30.22 4.90
CA PHE A 100 27.08 -30.19 6.26
C PHE A 100 26.29 -31.18 7.13
N HIS A 101 26.99 -32.16 7.71
CA HIS A 101 26.38 -33.26 8.46
C HIS A 101 26.30 -33.03 9.97
N GLU A 102 26.94 -31.97 10.48
CA GLU A 102 26.95 -31.62 11.90
C GLU A 102 26.81 -30.09 12.06
N LYS A 103 26.76 -29.62 13.31
CA LYS A 103 26.56 -28.21 13.69
C LYS A 103 27.62 -27.29 13.06
N ILE A 104 27.20 -26.07 12.70
CA ILE A 104 28.10 -24.98 12.30
C ILE A 104 27.90 -23.78 13.22
N ASP A 105 29.00 -23.23 13.72
CA ASP A 105 28.98 -22.04 14.56
C ASP A 105 29.97 -20.99 14.05
N PHE A 106 29.44 -19.86 13.56
CA PHE A 106 30.18 -18.66 13.18
C PHE A 106 29.85 -17.48 14.10
N SER A 107 29.30 -17.74 15.30
CA SER A 107 28.89 -16.67 16.21
C SER A 107 30.07 -15.74 16.55
N TYR A 108 29.81 -14.44 16.62
CA TYR A 108 30.80 -13.37 16.86
C TYR A 108 31.91 -13.24 15.81
N SER A 109 31.84 -13.98 14.71
CA SER A 109 32.86 -13.90 13.66
C SER A 109 32.66 -12.70 12.76
N PHE A 110 33.75 -12.28 12.12
CA PHE A 110 33.78 -11.14 11.24
C PHE A 110 34.25 -11.56 9.85
N PHE A 111 33.38 -11.39 8.86
CA PHE A 111 33.68 -11.56 7.45
C PHE A 111 33.96 -10.18 6.86
N SER A 112 35.24 -9.83 6.83
CA SER A 112 35.77 -8.61 6.25
C SER A 112 36.29 -8.92 4.86
N THR A 113 36.19 -7.99 3.91
CA THR A 113 36.90 -8.18 2.64
C THR A 113 37.57 -6.90 2.21
N THR A 114 38.74 -7.05 1.60
CA THR A 114 39.50 -5.96 0.96
C THR A 114 39.22 -5.86 -0.55
N CYS A 115 38.33 -6.70 -1.10
CA CYS A 115 38.07 -6.84 -2.54
C CYS A 115 36.55 -6.99 -2.85
N ILE A 116 36.13 -6.52 -4.03
CA ILE A 116 34.78 -6.00 -4.36
C ILE A 116 33.82 -7.03 -5.03
N GLU A 117 34.13 -8.33 -5.07
CA GLU A 117 33.30 -9.40 -5.71
C GLU A 117 32.73 -10.43 -4.71
N GLU A 118 31.86 -11.36 -5.12
CA GLU A 118 31.19 -12.37 -4.26
C GLU A 118 32.17 -13.13 -3.32
N ASN A 119 32.15 -12.77 -2.03
CA ASN A 119 33.18 -13.25 -1.10
C ASN A 119 32.71 -14.26 -0.07
N VAL A 120 31.43 -14.33 0.31
CA VAL A 120 30.94 -15.38 1.21
C VAL A 120 29.76 -16.08 0.56
N SER A 121 29.93 -17.36 0.23
CA SER A 121 28.89 -18.13 -0.43
C SER A 121 28.66 -19.45 0.28
N PHE A 122 27.39 -19.79 0.44
CA PHE A 122 26.83 -21.07 0.84
C PHE A 122 25.77 -21.50 -0.19
N LYS A 123 25.96 -21.12 -1.46
CA LYS A 123 25.02 -21.35 -2.54
C LYS A 123 24.76 -22.85 -2.72
N GLU A 124 23.49 -23.23 -2.87
CA GLU A 124 23.02 -24.60 -3.07
C GLU A 124 23.50 -25.57 -1.97
N CYS A 125 23.86 -25.07 -0.79
CA CYS A 125 24.32 -25.92 0.31
C CYS A 125 23.15 -26.53 1.09
N THR A 126 23.37 -27.70 1.68
CA THR A 126 22.43 -28.34 2.61
C THR A 126 23.03 -28.42 4.01
N PHE A 127 22.36 -27.82 4.99
CA PHE A 127 22.71 -27.85 6.40
C PHE A 127 21.80 -28.82 7.15
N LYS A 128 22.30 -30.00 7.51
CA LYS A 128 21.50 -31.05 8.17
C LYS A 128 21.27 -30.79 9.67
N PHE A 129 22.01 -29.86 10.25
CA PHE A 129 22.00 -29.51 11.67
C PHE A 129 21.99 -27.99 11.89
N ASN A 130 21.86 -27.58 13.15
CA ASN A 130 21.75 -26.17 13.52
C ASN A 130 22.94 -25.34 13.02
N VAL A 131 22.63 -24.14 12.54
CA VAL A 131 23.62 -23.17 12.05
C VAL A 131 23.49 -21.87 12.85
N PHE A 132 24.62 -21.39 13.38
CA PHE A 132 24.65 -20.22 14.26
C PHE A 132 25.52 -19.11 13.67
N PHE A 133 24.92 -17.93 13.52
CA PHE A 133 25.52 -16.67 13.08
C PHE A 133 25.20 -15.53 14.08
N ASN A 134 25.09 -15.85 15.37
CA ASN A 134 24.76 -14.85 16.38
C ASN A 134 25.85 -13.79 16.46
N GLU A 135 25.47 -12.51 16.42
CA GLU A 135 26.42 -11.38 16.46
C GLU A 135 27.52 -11.46 15.38
N THR A 136 27.30 -12.21 14.30
CA THR A 136 28.21 -12.26 13.16
C THR A 136 28.12 -10.96 12.36
N ARG A 137 29.26 -10.43 11.93
CA ARG A 137 29.34 -9.23 11.08
C ARG A 137 29.79 -9.60 9.68
N PHE A 138 28.98 -9.26 8.69
CA PHE A 138 29.27 -9.40 7.28
C PHE A 138 29.47 -8.02 6.67
N GLU A 139 30.68 -7.72 6.18
CA GLU A 139 30.99 -6.50 5.42
C GLU A 139 31.17 -6.78 3.93
N THR A 140 30.45 -7.78 3.43
CA THR A 140 30.58 -8.26 2.05
C THR A 140 29.32 -8.98 1.60
N HIS A 141 29.23 -9.32 0.31
CA HIS A 141 28.15 -10.11 -0.26
C HIS A 141 28.07 -11.48 0.40
N VAL A 142 26.85 -11.87 0.78
CA VAL A 142 26.57 -13.17 1.38
C VAL A 142 25.51 -13.87 0.57
N ASN A 143 25.84 -15.03 0.02
CA ASN A 143 24.95 -15.78 -0.87
C ASN A 143 24.55 -17.13 -0.23
N PHE A 144 23.27 -17.29 0.07
CA PHE A 144 22.60 -18.52 0.52
C PHE A 144 21.54 -19.01 -0.50
N GLU A 145 21.64 -18.57 -1.75
CA GLU A 145 20.73 -18.93 -2.84
C GLU A 145 20.56 -20.45 -2.96
N GLU A 146 19.32 -20.91 -3.08
CA GLU A 146 18.93 -22.32 -3.23
C GLU A 146 19.49 -23.24 -2.12
N SER A 147 19.88 -22.67 -0.98
CA SER A 147 20.37 -23.46 0.17
C SER A 147 19.21 -24.01 0.99
N THR A 148 19.45 -25.13 1.68
CA THR A 148 18.45 -25.79 2.54
C THR A 148 18.96 -25.89 3.97
N PHE A 149 18.21 -25.35 4.92
CA PHE A 149 18.42 -25.50 6.36
C PHE A 149 17.42 -26.53 6.90
N GLU A 150 17.88 -27.74 7.23
CA GLU A 150 17.01 -28.81 7.74
C GLU A 150 16.66 -28.67 9.23
N LYS A 151 17.44 -27.86 9.93
CA LYS A 151 17.30 -27.51 11.35
C LYS A 151 17.45 -26.01 11.53
N GLN A 152 17.36 -25.58 12.78
CA GLN A 152 17.31 -24.17 13.13
C GLN A 152 18.52 -23.39 12.61
N VAL A 153 18.25 -22.19 12.11
CA VAL A 153 19.28 -21.20 11.76
C VAL A 153 19.06 -19.92 12.56
N ILE A 154 20.13 -19.38 13.13
CA ILE A 154 20.05 -18.25 14.06
C ILE A 154 21.02 -17.15 13.63
N PHE A 155 20.48 -15.99 13.28
CA PHE A 155 21.22 -14.78 12.90
C PHE A 155 21.06 -13.65 13.93
N ASN A 156 20.62 -13.95 15.16
CA ASN A 156 20.28 -12.93 16.15
C ASN A 156 21.42 -11.92 16.35
N ASN A 157 21.09 -10.63 16.31
CA ASN A 157 22.04 -9.51 16.41
C ASN A 157 23.15 -9.52 15.36
N ALA A 158 23.04 -10.29 14.26
CA ALA A 158 23.96 -10.20 13.14
C ALA A 158 23.86 -8.83 12.46
N SER A 159 24.92 -8.44 11.75
CA SER A 159 24.93 -7.21 10.96
C SER A 159 25.41 -7.47 9.54
N PHE A 160 24.66 -6.95 8.58
CA PHE A 160 25.00 -7.00 7.16
C PHE A 160 25.24 -5.57 6.72
N LEU A 161 26.51 -5.20 6.61
CA LEU A 161 26.96 -3.84 6.39
C LEU A 161 27.29 -3.61 4.92
N ASN A 162 26.87 -2.45 4.41
CA ASN A 162 27.26 -1.95 3.11
C ASN A 162 28.49 -1.03 3.29
N GLN A 163 29.66 -1.42 2.75
CA GLN A 163 30.76 -0.47 2.56
C GLN A 163 30.44 0.30 1.28
N GLU A 164 30.03 1.56 1.42
CA GLU A 164 29.66 2.43 0.30
C GLU A 164 30.75 2.42 -0.78
N THR A 165 30.44 1.82 -1.93
CA THR A 165 31.16 2.08 -3.17
C THR A 165 30.15 2.42 -4.26
N GLU A 166 30.53 3.31 -5.18
CA GLU A 166 29.64 3.85 -6.23
C GLU A 166 29.13 2.79 -7.23
N ILE A 167 29.66 1.56 -7.18
CA ILE A 167 29.59 0.63 -8.31
C ILE A 167 28.98 -0.74 -7.94
N ASN A 168 29.06 -1.21 -6.70
CA ASN A 168 28.55 -2.53 -6.30
C ASN A 168 27.74 -2.45 -5.00
N TYR A 169 26.45 -2.76 -5.08
CA TYR A 169 25.60 -2.94 -3.90
C TYR A 169 25.95 -4.27 -3.24
N ILE A 170 26.28 -4.25 -1.94
CA ILE A 170 26.36 -5.49 -1.18
C ILE A 170 24.95 -6.09 -1.11
N GLU A 171 24.84 -7.33 -1.56
CA GLU A 171 23.60 -8.11 -1.59
C GLU A 171 23.73 -9.30 -0.63
N VAL A 172 22.66 -9.52 0.14
CA VAL A 172 22.45 -10.71 0.94
C VAL A 172 21.36 -11.52 0.25
N SER A 173 21.70 -12.63 -0.38
CA SER A 173 20.73 -13.43 -1.11
C SER A 173 20.36 -14.69 -0.33
N PHE A 174 19.06 -14.88 -0.13
CA PHE A 174 18.39 -16.11 0.27
C PHE A 174 17.38 -16.54 -0.82
N LEU A 175 17.61 -16.14 -2.07
CA LEU A 175 16.77 -16.46 -3.21
C LEU A 175 16.56 -17.98 -3.31
N GLY A 176 15.31 -18.44 -3.29
CA GLY A 176 14.97 -19.87 -3.36
C GLY A 176 15.40 -20.70 -2.14
N ALA A 177 15.90 -20.10 -1.05
CA ALA A 177 16.34 -20.83 0.12
C ALA A 177 15.17 -21.51 0.86
N ILE A 178 15.42 -22.70 1.42
CA ILE A 178 14.42 -23.50 2.13
C ILE A 178 14.80 -23.62 3.61
N PHE A 179 13.95 -23.13 4.49
CA PHE A 179 14.07 -23.25 5.94
C PHE A 179 13.04 -24.26 6.45
N LYS A 180 13.47 -25.50 6.72
CA LYS A 180 12.56 -26.58 7.16
C LYS A 180 12.19 -26.51 8.64
N ASP A 181 12.99 -25.80 9.43
CA ASP A 181 12.79 -25.57 10.86
C ASP A 181 12.88 -24.06 11.16
N ARG A 182 12.77 -23.66 12.43
CA ARG A 182 12.69 -22.25 12.81
C ARG A 182 13.90 -21.43 12.35
N ALA A 183 13.64 -20.25 11.80
CA ALA A 183 14.65 -19.29 11.39
C ALA A 183 14.54 -18.01 12.24
N TYR A 184 15.64 -17.61 12.87
CA TYR A 184 15.66 -16.47 13.79
C TYR A 184 16.50 -15.33 13.22
N PHE A 185 15.85 -14.21 12.98
CA PHE A 185 16.42 -12.95 12.52
C PHE A 185 16.10 -11.83 13.52
N TYR A 186 16.31 -12.05 14.83
CA TYR A 186 15.96 -11.09 15.87
C TYR A 186 16.98 -9.95 15.97
N ASN A 187 16.50 -8.71 16.08
CA ASN A 187 17.31 -7.50 16.33
C ASN A 187 18.48 -7.37 15.34
N ILE A 188 18.21 -7.64 14.06
CA ILE A 188 19.20 -7.52 12.99
C ILE A 188 19.12 -6.13 12.36
N THR A 189 20.26 -5.62 11.90
CA THR A 189 20.31 -4.49 10.97
C THR A 189 20.82 -4.95 9.62
N PHE A 190 19.95 -4.89 8.60
CA PHE A 190 20.31 -5.09 7.19
C PHE A 190 20.55 -3.73 6.55
N LYS A 191 21.82 -3.33 6.40
CA LYS A 191 22.22 -2.12 5.65
C LYS A 191 22.46 -2.38 4.17
N SER A 192 22.52 -3.65 3.82
CA SER A 192 22.66 -4.18 2.48
C SER A 192 21.31 -4.63 1.94
N MET A 193 21.15 -4.65 0.61
CA MET A 193 19.95 -5.22 0.00
C MET A 193 19.83 -6.69 0.41
N ILE A 194 18.60 -7.15 0.67
CA ILE A 194 18.33 -8.54 1.01
C ILE A 194 17.20 -9.12 0.18
N ASP A 195 17.45 -10.28 -0.42
CA ASP A 195 16.50 -10.96 -1.29
C ASP A 195 16.13 -12.33 -0.73
N PHE A 196 14.87 -12.49 -0.33
CA PHE A 196 14.22 -13.74 0.07
C PHE A 196 13.23 -14.24 -1.00
N SER A 197 13.28 -13.70 -2.22
CA SER A 197 12.32 -14.09 -3.26
C SER A 197 12.36 -15.61 -3.49
N TYR A 198 11.19 -16.21 -3.72
CA TYR A 198 11.02 -17.68 -3.84
C TYR A 198 11.48 -18.51 -2.63
N ALA A 199 11.90 -17.90 -1.52
CA ALA A 199 12.25 -18.66 -0.31
C ALA A 199 11.02 -19.36 0.28
N ILE A 200 11.26 -20.46 0.98
CA ILE A 200 10.22 -21.25 1.65
C ILE A 200 10.57 -21.40 3.11
N PHE A 201 9.76 -20.82 3.99
CA PHE A 201 9.82 -21.03 5.43
C PHE A 201 8.77 -22.07 5.81
N GLU A 202 9.18 -23.33 6.03
CA GLU A 202 8.25 -24.41 6.39
C GLU A 202 7.79 -24.35 7.84
N ASN A 203 8.51 -23.60 8.69
CA ASN A 203 8.23 -23.40 10.11
C ASN A 203 8.33 -21.90 10.45
N GLU A 204 8.24 -21.57 11.74
CA GLU A 204 8.24 -20.19 12.23
C GLU A 204 9.47 -19.39 11.80
N VAL A 205 9.26 -18.12 11.43
CA VAL A 205 10.32 -17.15 11.18
C VAL A 205 10.11 -15.87 11.98
N HIS A 206 11.19 -15.40 12.60
CA HIS A 206 11.16 -14.28 13.53
C HIS A 206 12.04 -13.14 13.01
N PHE A 207 11.42 -12.08 12.49
CA PHE A 207 12.06 -10.81 12.08
C PHE A 207 11.76 -9.67 13.07
N CYS A 208 11.27 -9.96 14.27
CA CYS A 208 10.86 -8.94 15.21
C CYS A 208 12.04 -8.08 15.69
N ASN A 209 11.78 -6.78 15.85
CA ASN A 209 12.78 -5.75 16.14
C ASN A 209 13.91 -5.60 15.09
N THR A 210 13.70 -6.07 13.85
CA THR A 210 14.67 -5.93 12.76
C THR A 210 14.58 -4.57 12.06
N TYR A 211 15.71 -4.08 11.58
CA TYR A 211 15.87 -2.83 10.84
C TYR A 211 16.35 -3.16 9.42
N PHE A 212 15.48 -2.99 8.44
CA PHE A 212 15.82 -3.05 7.02
C PHE A 212 16.17 -1.63 6.56
N GLU A 213 17.46 -1.27 6.60
CA GLU A 213 17.98 0.03 6.12
C GLU A 213 18.24 0.03 4.61
N SER A 214 17.93 -1.04 3.87
CA SER A 214 18.05 -1.12 2.41
C SER A 214 16.85 -1.87 1.80
N VAL A 215 16.90 -2.14 0.49
CA VAL A 215 15.88 -2.88 -0.26
C VAL A 215 15.71 -4.28 0.33
N VAL A 216 14.45 -4.70 0.50
CA VAL A 216 14.09 -6.05 0.92
C VAL A 216 13.02 -6.63 0.00
N HIS A 217 13.31 -7.80 -0.57
CA HIS A 217 12.39 -8.54 -1.42
C HIS A 217 11.99 -9.86 -0.78
N PHE A 218 10.69 -10.09 -0.71
CA PHE A 218 10.01 -11.33 -0.31
C PHE A 218 9.09 -11.81 -1.44
N SER A 219 9.35 -11.42 -2.68
CA SER A 219 8.44 -11.70 -3.79
C SER A 219 8.35 -13.21 -4.03
N PHE A 220 7.14 -13.75 -4.19
CA PHE A 220 6.92 -15.21 -4.31
C PHE A 220 7.41 -16.04 -3.11
N THR A 221 7.73 -15.42 -1.97
CA THR A 221 8.08 -16.16 -0.76
C THR A 221 6.86 -16.91 -0.22
N LYS A 222 7.10 -18.09 0.35
CA LYS A 222 6.07 -18.88 1.02
C LYS A 222 6.38 -19.04 2.50
N PHE A 223 5.56 -18.45 3.36
CA PHE A 223 5.60 -18.61 4.81
C PHE A 223 4.55 -19.63 5.24
N LYS A 224 4.96 -20.88 5.47
CA LYS A 224 4.05 -21.96 5.90
C LYS A 224 3.77 -21.95 7.40
N GLY A 225 4.71 -21.42 8.21
CA GLY A 225 4.56 -21.24 9.65
C GLY A 225 4.35 -19.77 10.05
N VAL A 226 4.23 -19.52 11.35
CA VAL A 226 4.04 -18.18 11.91
C VAL A 226 5.18 -17.24 11.50
N CYS A 227 4.83 -16.03 11.06
CA CYS A 227 5.79 -15.02 10.63
C CYS A 227 5.68 -13.77 11.50
N ASP A 228 6.74 -13.41 12.20
CA ASP A 228 6.74 -12.27 13.12
C ASP A 228 7.63 -11.10 12.62
N PHE A 229 6.98 -10.03 12.17
CA PHE A 229 7.56 -8.72 11.84
C PHE A 229 7.18 -7.64 12.88
N SER A 230 6.89 -8.03 14.13
CA SER A 230 6.50 -7.07 15.17
C SER A 230 7.65 -6.11 15.49
N ASN A 231 7.33 -4.82 15.57
CA ASN A 231 8.29 -3.72 15.78
C ASN A 231 9.41 -3.64 14.72
N THR A 232 9.25 -4.31 13.57
CA THR A 232 10.20 -4.21 12.47
C THR A 232 10.12 -2.82 11.84
N LYS A 233 11.28 -2.27 11.48
CA LYS A 233 11.42 -0.97 10.83
C LYS A 233 11.93 -1.17 9.41
N PHE A 234 11.12 -0.82 8.42
CA PHE A 234 11.48 -0.86 7.01
C PHE A 234 11.88 0.56 6.55
N LEU A 235 13.19 0.84 6.61
CA LEU A 235 13.84 2.14 6.40
C LEU A 235 14.78 2.21 5.20
N ALA A 236 14.47 1.54 4.09
CA ALA A 236 15.34 1.50 2.92
C ALA A 236 15.97 2.88 2.59
N THR A 237 17.25 3.04 2.93
CA THR A 237 18.01 4.28 2.84
C THR A 237 18.09 4.78 1.40
N GLN A 238 18.26 6.08 1.26
CA GLN A 238 18.02 6.80 0.02
C GLN A 238 19.19 6.64 -0.96
N LYS A 239 19.01 5.79 -1.96
CA LYS A 239 19.56 6.06 -3.29
C LYS A 239 18.41 6.26 -4.27
N LYS A 240 18.57 7.28 -5.13
CA LYS A 240 17.53 7.87 -5.99
C LYS A 240 16.99 6.93 -7.09
N GLU A 241 17.52 5.72 -7.25
CA GLU A 241 17.36 4.94 -8.48
C GLU A 241 16.68 3.58 -8.30
N GLU A 242 16.26 3.21 -7.09
CA GLU A 242 15.66 1.89 -6.85
C GLU A 242 14.17 1.99 -6.54
N ARG A 243 13.36 1.56 -7.51
CA ARG A 243 11.91 1.33 -7.38
C ARG A 243 11.68 0.01 -6.61
N ASN A 244 10.51 -0.13 -5.97
CA ASN A 244 10.05 -1.37 -5.30
C ASN A 244 10.95 -1.82 -4.14
N ARG A 245 11.14 -0.94 -3.15
CA ARG A 245 12.12 -1.12 -2.07
C ARG A 245 11.72 -2.14 -1.01
N ILE A 246 10.44 -2.29 -0.72
CA ILE A 246 9.93 -3.31 0.20
C ILE A 246 8.86 -4.09 -0.58
N CYS A 247 9.20 -5.29 -1.01
CA CYS A 247 8.35 -6.05 -1.91
C CYS A 247 7.91 -7.36 -1.27
N PHE A 248 6.61 -7.53 -1.12
CA PHE A 248 5.93 -8.77 -0.77
C PHE A 248 5.00 -9.21 -1.91
N ASP A 249 5.19 -8.75 -3.14
CA ASP A 249 4.33 -9.12 -4.25
C ASP A 249 4.27 -10.65 -4.45
N ASP A 250 3.08 -11.17 -4.72
CA ASP A 250 2.82 -12.60 -4.91
C ASP A 250 3.27 -13.49 -3.71
N THR A 251 3.36 -12.93 -2.50
CA THR A 251 3.73 -13.67 -1.28
C THR A 251 2.55 -14.47 -0.73
N GLU A 252 2.82 -15.68 -0.26
CA GLU A 252 1.83 -16.55 0.38
C GLU A 252 2.15 -16.75 1.87
N PHE A 253 1.25 -16.30 2.74
CA PHE A 253 1.30 -16.54 4.18
C PHE A 253 0.24 -17.57 4.57
N GLU A 254 0.65 -18.81 4.85
CA GLU A 254 -0.29 -19.89 5.20
C GLU A 254 -0.73 -19.85 6.66
N ASP A 255 0.09 -19.31 7.56
CA ASP A 255 -0.20 -19.19 8.99
C ASP A 255 -0.16 -17.73 9.47
N ILE A 256 -0.28 -17.51 10.78
CA ILE A 256 -0.46 -16.19 11.40
C ILE A 256 0.73 -15.27 11.08
N VAL A 257 0.43 -14.01 10.75
CA VAL A 257 1.44 -12.97 10.51
C VAL A 257 1.27 -11.80 11.47
N HIS A 258 2.37 -11.37 12.07
CA HIS A 258 2.40 -10.23 12.97
C HIS A 258 3.20 -9.08 12.37
N PHE A 259 2.53 -7.97 12.07
CA PHE A 259 3.12 -6.66 11.75
C PHE A 259 2.81 -5.64 12.87
N TYR A 260 2.64 -6.13 14.11
CA TYR A 260 2.27 -5.29 15.24
C TYR A 260 3.31 -4.19 15.46
N SER A 261 2.87 -2.93 15.44
CA SER A 261 3.75 -1.76 15.56
C SER A 261 4.91 -1.71 14.55
N ALA A 262 4.79 -2.40 13.41
CA ALA A 262 5.76 -2.29 12.32
C ALA A 262 5.71 -0.89 11.68
N LYS A 263 6.86 -0.39 11.22
CA LYS A 263 6.98 0.93 10.59
C LYS A 263 7.49 0.79 9.17
N PHE A 264 6.68 1.23 8.21
CA PHE A 264 7.01 1.28 6.79
C PHE A 264 7.34 2.73 6.43
N GLU A 265 8.63 3.10 6.46
CA GLU A 265 9.07 4.48 6.12
C GLU A 265 9.46 4.62 4.64
N SER A 266 9.29 3.54 3.86
CA SER A 266 9.42 3.50 2.40
C SER A 266 8.24 2.75 1.79
N LYS A 267 8.05 2.89 0.47
CA LYS A 267 6.96 2.26 -0.26
C LYS A 267 6.99 0.74 -0.09
N VAL A 268 5.89 0.19 0.41
CA VAL A 268 5.67 -1.26 0.49
C VAL A 268 4.67 -1.75 -0.56
N LEU A 269 4.95 -2.91 -1.13
CA LEU A 269 4.12 -3.60 -2.11
C LEU A 269 3.73 -4.98 -1.56
N PHE A 270 2.45 -5.32 -1.63
CA PHE A 270 1.86 -6.61 -1.29
C PHE A 270 0.99 -7.12 -2.45
N CYS A 271 1.18 -6.65 -3.68
CA CYS A 271 0.27 -6.92 -4.79
C CYS A 271 0.08 -8.43 -4.97
N LYS A 272 -1.17 -8.89 -5.08
CA LYS A 272 -1.53 -10.32 -5.22
C LYS A 272 -1.06 -11.24 -4.08
N SER A 273 -0.67 -10.68 -2.93
CA SER A 273 -0.37 -11.50 -1.74
C SER A 273 -1.62 -12.19 -1.21
N VAL A 274 -1.41 -13.32 -0.54
CA VAL A 274 -2.48 -14.09 0.10
C VAL A 274 -2.15 -14.32 1.57
N PHE A 275 -3.03 -13.85 2.46
CA PHE A 275 -3.01 -14.15 3.89
C PHE A 275 -4.07 -15.22 4.19
N LYS A 276 -3.67 -16.49 4.30
CA LYS A 276 -4.62 -17.60 4.55
C LYS A 276 -5.11 -17.63 6.00
N SER A 277 -4.26 -17.22 6.93
CA SER A 277 -4.57 -17.12 8.35
C SER A 277 -4.63 -15.66 8.80
N LYS A 278 -4.71 -15.46 10.11
CA LYS A 278 -4.87 -14.16 10.77
C LYS A 278 -3.67 -13.26 10.52
N VAL A 279 -3.91 -11.98 10.21
CA VAL A 279 -2.84 -10.97 10.09
C VAL A 279 -3.09 -9.78 11.00
N ASN A 280 -2.05 -9.36 11.73
CA ASN A 280 -2.14 -8.28 12.71
C ASN A 280 -1.21 -7.11 12.36
N PHE A 281 -1.77 -6.03 11.81
CA PHE A 281 -1.13 -4.73 11.59
C PHE A 281 -1.46 -3.70 12.68
N ASN A 282 -2.00 -4.10 13.84
CA ASN A 282 -2.39 -3.12 14.87
C ASN A 282 -1.20 -2.21 15.26
N GLY A 283 -1.47 -0.91 15.32
CA GLY A 283 -0.47 0.11 15.64
C GLY A 283 0.65 0.28 14.61
N ALA A 284 0.56 -0.33 13.42
CA ALA A 284 1.53 -0.11 12.36
C ALA A 284 1.47 1.33 11.82
N GLU A 285 2.58 1.80 11.25
CA GLU A 285 2.71 3.14 10.69
C GLU A 285 3.23 3.09 9.24
N PHE A 286 2.55 3.79 8.33
CA PHE A 286 2.95 3.92 6.93
C PHE A 286 3.34 5.36 6.62
N SER A 287 4.64 5.61 6.49
CA SER A 287 5.26 6.94 6.39
C SER A 287 6.25 7.01 5.23
N THR A 288 5.81 6.82 3.99
CA THR A 288 6.70 6.96 2.82
C THR A 288 7.32 8.37 2.77
N SER A 289 8.66 8.42 2.65
CA SER A 289 9.40 9.70 2.59
C SER A 289 9.03 10.50 1.33
N HIS A 290 8.85 11.82 1.48
CA HIS A 290 8.33 12.80 0.51
C HIS A 290 9.15 13.03 -0.79
N TYR A 291 10.02 12.09 -1.19
CA TYR A 291 10.98 12.34 -2.27
C TYR A 291 10.45 12.09 -3.68
N ASP A 292 9.26 11.50 -3.84
CA ASP A 292 8.54 11.43 -5.12
C ASP A 292 7.03 11.48 -4.86
N ASP A 293 6.32 12.43 -5.49
CA ASP A 293 4.88 12.72 -5.33
C ASP A 293 3.92 11.57 -5.73
N ALA A 294 4.43 10.34 -5.93
CA ALA A 294 3.71 9.21 -6.52
C ALA A 294 3.90 7.86 -5.80
N GLU A 295 4.60 7.79 -4.67
CA GLU A 295 4.79 6.52 -3.95
C GLU A 295 3.58 6.16 -3.07
N ILE A 296 2.64 5.43 -3.65
CA ILE A 296 1.49 4.82 -2.97
C ILE A 296 1.88 3.42 -2.49
N ASN A 297 1.66 3.11 -1.20
CA ASN A 297 1.79 1.73 -0.71
C ASN A 297 0.70 0.87 -1.33
N ASN A 298 1.06 -0.31 -1.84
CA ASN A 298 0.19 -1.05 -2.75
C ASN A 298 -0.20 -2.42 -2.19
N PHE A 299 -1.48 -2.63 -1.98
CA PHE A 299 -2.14 -3.88 -1.59
C PHE A 299 -3.13 -4.32 -2.69
N ASP A 300 -2.90 -3.94 -3.95
CA ASP A 300 -3.80 -4.28 -5.05
C ASP A 300 -3.92 -5.80 -5.25
N ASN A 301 -5.15 -6.29 -5.40
CA ASN A 301 -5.48 -7.72 -5.54
C ASN A 301 -5.05 -8.60 -4.34
N VAL A 302 -4.94 -8.06 -3.13
CA VAL A 302 -4.63 -8.88 -1.94
C VAL A 302 -5.85 -9.69 -1.49
N THR A 303 -5.64 -10.95 -1.12
CA THR A 303 -6.67 -11.81 -0.52
C THR A 303 -6.40 -12.04 0.97
N PHE A 304 -7.37 -11.69 1.81
CA PHE A 304 -7.38 -12.02 3.24
C PHE A 304 -8.41 -13.12 3.50
N GLU A 305 -7.96 -14.37 3.66
CA GLU A 305 -8.87 -15.50 3.85
C GLU A 305 -9.40 -15.62 5.29
N SER A 306 -8.70 -15.01 6.24
CA SER A 306 -9.07 -14.95 7.66
C SER A 306 -9.16 -13.50 8.14
N ASP A 307 -9.40 -13.33 9.45
CA ASP A 307 -9.53 -12.02 10.07
C ASP A 307 -8.24 -11.19 9.93
N ALA A 308 -8.38 -9.92 9.60
CA ALA A 308 -7.27 -8.97 9.51
C ALA A 308 -7.48 -7.76 10.43
N TRP A 309 -6.47 -7.45 11.22
CA TRP A 309 -6.50 -6.36 12.20
C TRP A 309 -5.60 -5.21 11.77
N PHE A 310 -6.18 -4.04 11.69
CA PHE A 310 -5.59 -2.76 11.29
C PHE A 310 -5.99 -1.64 12.28
N ASN A 311 -6.20 -1.97 13.55
CA ASN A 311 -6.61 -0.99 14.55
C ASN A 311 -5.47 -0.06 14.91
N ASP A 312 -5.82 1.18 15.25
CA ASP A 312 -4.88 2.19 15.75
C ASP A 312 -3.72 2.49 14.76
N ILE A 313 -3.94 2.26 13.46
CA ILE A 313 -2.96 2.54 12.40
C ILE A 313 -2.93 4.03 12.07
N ILE A 314 -1.73 4.52 11.76
CA ILE A 314 -1.50 5.85 11.19
C ILE A 314 -1.00 5.72 9.76
N PHE A 315 -1.78 6.23 8.80
CA PHE A 315 -1.37 6.37 7.40
C PHE A 315 -0.88 7.80 7.16
N ASN A 316 0.44 8.02 7.24
CA ASN A 316 1.09 9.28 6.86
C ASN A 316 1.43 9.35 5.36
N SER A 317 1.18 8.27 4.62
CA SER A 317 1.37 8.11 3.18
C SER A 317 0.15 7.44 2.56
N SER A 318 -0.06 7.63 1.26
CA SER A 318 -1.22 7.06 0.57
C SER A 318 -1.13 5.54 0.51
N VAL A 319 -2.28 4.87 0.62
CA VAL A 319 -2.37 3.39 0.53
C VAL A 319 -3.49 2.98 -0.41
N LEU A 320 -3.19 2.03 -1.28
CA LEU A 320 -4.10 1.43 -2.24
C LEU A 320 -4.43 0.00 -1.84
N PHE A 321 -5.68 -0.24 -1.48
CA PHE A 321 -6.31 -1.54 -1.24
C PHE A 321 -7.33 -1.82 -2.36
N SER A 322 -6.95 -1.69 -3.63
CA SER A 322 -7.88 -1.96 -4.73
C SER A 322 -8.02 -3.45 -5.00
N LYS A 323 -9.21 -3.87 -5.45
CA LYS A 323 -9.50 -5.25 -5.87
C LYS A 323 -9.17 -6.31 -4.81
N CYS A 324 -9.17 -5.91 -3.54
CA CYS A 324 -8.92 -6.83 -2.45
C CYS A 324 -10.12 -7.72 -2.22
N GLU A 325 -9.88 -8.98 -1.86
CA GLU A 325 -10.91 -9.90 -1.38
C GLU A 325 -10.74 -10.16 0.11
N TYR A 326 -11.73 -9.79 0.92
CA TYR A 326 -11.73 -9.95 2.36
C TYR A 326 -12.74 -11.02 2.77
N LYS A 327 -12.28 -12.27 2.94
CA LYS A 327 -13.12 -13.41 3.35
C LYS A 327 -13.38 -13.42 4.86
N GLY A 328 -12.41 -12.98 5.66
CA GLY A 328 -12.54 -12.80 7.11
C GLY A 328 -13.00 -11.40 7.53
N ASN A 329 -13.17 -11.18 8.83
CA ASN A 329 -13.54 -9.85 9.34
C ASN A 329 -12.35 -8.89 9.28
N ILE A 330 -12.63 -7.63 8.96
CA ILE A 330 -11.62 -6.57 8.87
C ILE A 330 -11.85 -5.54 9.97
N TYR A 331 -10.84 -5.33 10.80
CA TYR A 331 -10.89 -4.40 11.93
C TYR A 331 -9.98 -3.20 11.67
N MET A 332 -10.54 -2.09 11.18
CA MET A 332 -9.85 -0.82 10.92
C MET A 332 -10.36 0.27 11.87
N ARG A 333 -10.33 0.00 13.18
CA ARG A 333 -10.86 0.91 14.21
C ARG A 333 -9.80 1.93 14.64
N ASN A 334 -10.25 3.14 14.99
CA ASN A 334 -9.41 4.23 15.47
C ASN A 334 -8.26 4.59 14.51
N ILE A 335 -8.42 4.38 13.20
CA ILE A 335 -7.35 4.71 12.25
C ILE A 335 -7.27 6.23 12.04
N THR A 336 -6.07 6.74 11.81
CA THR A 336 -5.86 8.13 11.37
C THR A 336 -5.19 8.13 10.01
N SER A 337 -5.93 8.50 8.96
CA SER A 337 -5.37 8.67 7.61
C SER A 337 -5.07 10.13 7.35
N LYS A 338 -3.79 10.51 7.30
CA LYS A 338 -3.35 11.87 6.92
C LYS A 338 -3.21 12.05 5.41
N GLN A 339 -3.15 10.95 4.67
CA GLN A 339 -3.06 10.89 3.22
C GLN A 339 -4.19 10.03 2.64
N GLN A 340 -4.18 9.86 1.31
CA GLN A 340 -5.27 9.24 0.58
C GLN A 340 -5.36 7.74 0.84
N LEU A 341 -6.59 7.22 0.97
CA LEU A 341 -6.83 5.81 1.19
C LEU A 341 -7.86 5.27 0.18
N TYR A 342 -7.50 4.20 -0.52
CA TYR A 342 -8.27 3.72 -1.65
C TYR A 342 -8.66 2.26 -1.49
N PHE A 343 -9.94 1.93 -1.63
CA PHE A 343 -10.47 0.56 -1.54
C PHE A 343 -11.11 0.07 -2.85
N TYR A 344 -10.96 0.81 -3.95
CA TYR A 344 -11.67 0.60 -5.24
C TYR A 344 -11.89 -0.87 -5.61
N GLU A 345 -13.11 -1.21 -6.05
CA GLU A 345 -13.44 -2.56 -6.57
C GLU A 345 -13.17 -3.71 -5.57
N SER A 346 -13.11 -3.43 -4.26
CA SER A 346 -12.87 -4.47 -3.24
C SER A 346 -14.15 -5.18 -2.81
N LEU A 347 -13.98 -6.46 -2.45
CA LEU A 347 -15.05 -7.35 -2.03
C LEU A 347 -14.90 -7.73 -0.55
N PHE A 348 -15.79 -7.24 0.30
CA PHE A 348 -15.88 -7.56 1.72
C PHE A 348 -16.94 -8.64 1.96
N LEU A 349 -16.53 -9.92 1.99
CA LEU A 349 -17.42 -11.07 2.20
C LEU A 349 -17.85 -11.25 3.67
N SER A 350 -17.10 -10.65 4.60
CA SER A 350 -17.45 -10.63 6.02
C SER A 350 -17.60 -9.20 6.56
N ASN A 351 -17.64 -9.03 7.89
CA ASN A 351 -17.85 -7.71 8.48
C ASN A 351 -16.60 -6.84 8.39
N VAL A 352 -16.79 -5.55 8.17
CA VAL A 352 -15.74 -4.52 8.20
C VAL A 352 -16.09 -3.43 9.21
N TYR A 353 -15.09 -3.02 9.98
CA TYR A 353 -15.24 -2.09 11.10
C TYR A 353 -14.28 -0.91 10.99
N PHE A 354 -14.79 0.26 10.64
CA PHE A 354 -14.07 1.54 10.59
C PHE A 354 -14.31 2.42 11.83
N ASN A 355 -14.75 1.84 12.96
CA ASN A 355 -15.23 2.61 14.12
C ASN A 355 -14.24 3.70 14.57
N ASN A 356 -14.76 4.91 14.82
CA ASN A 356 -14.00 6.06 15.36
C ASN A 356 -12.76 6.47 14.55
N SER A 357 -12.74 6.14 13.26
CA SER A 357 -11.62 6.46 12.38
C SER A 357 -11.72 7.87 11.82
N HIS A 358 -10.56 8.52 11.59
CA HIS A 358 -10.46 9.88 11.08
C HIS A 358 -9.68 9.91 9.76
N PHE A 359 -10.40 10.20 8.68
CA PHE A 359 -9.85 10.43 7.34
C PHE A 359 -9.66 11.93 7.13
N LYS A 360 -8.40 12.40 7.19
CA LYS A 360 -8.04 13.82 6.99
C LYS A 360 -7.87 14.17 5.51
N ASP A 361 -7.49 13.19 4.70
CA ASP A 361 -7.48 13.31 3.24
C ASP A 361 -8.56 12.42 2.60
N TYR A 362 -8.60 12.39 1.28
CA TYR A 362 -9.58 11.69 0.47
C TYR A 362 -9.55 10.18 0.72
N VAL A 363 -10.75 9.61 0.81
CA VAL A 363 -10.95 8.16 0.92
C VAL A 363 -12.01 7.72 -0.07
N SER A 364 -11.75 6.60 -0.73
CA SER A 364 -12.66 6.04 -1.73
C SER A 364 -12.95 4.57 -1.49
N PHE A 365 -14.22 4.25 -1.56
CA PHE A 365 -14.85 2.92 -1.55
C PHE A 365 -15.65 2.70 -2.84
N CYS A 366 -15.30 3.40 -3.92
CA CYS A 366 -15.99 3.29 -5.19
C CYS A 366 -15.97 1.84 -5.69
N GLU A 367 -17.13 1.36 -6.16
CA GLU A 367 -17.33 -0.01 -6.65
C GLU A 367 -17.01 -1.12 -5.63
N CYS A 368 -16.97 -0.81 -4.33
CA CYS A 368 -16.84 -1.83 -3.29
C CYS A 368 -18.15 -2.59 -3.07
N GLU A 369 -18.04 -3.88 -2.74
CA GLU A 369 -19.17 -4.72 -2.37
C GLU A 369 -19.04 -5.20 -0.92
N PHE A 370 -20.09 -4.98 -0.12
CA PHE A 370 -20.16 -5.37 1.29
C PHE A 370 -21.27 -6.40 1.50
N GLU A 371 -20.90 -7.67 1.68
CA GLU A 371 -21.84 -8.79 1.87
C GLU A 371 -22.49 -8.77 3.26
N LYS A 372 -21.72 -8.40 4.29
CA LYS A 372 -22.18 -8.36 5.69
C LYS A 372 -22.11 -6.93 6.25
N THR A 373 -21.85 -6.79 7.54
CA THR A 373 -21.93 -5.49 8.20
C THR A 373 -20.75 -4.61 7.78
N ALA A 374 -21.04 -3.41 7.29
CA ALA A 374 -20.08 -2.33 7.12
C ALA A 374 -20.34 -1.25 8.16
N CYS A 375 -19.40 -1.06 9.08
CA CYS A 375 -19.58 -0.18 10.24
C CYS A 375 -18.67 1.04 10.18
N PHE A 376 -19.27 2.20 9.91
CA PHE A 376 -18.65 3.53 9.91
C PHE A 376 -19.06 4.37 11.13
N TYR A 377 -19.46 3.71 12.23
CA TYR A 377 -19.85 4.39 13.46
C TYR A 377 -18.76 5.36 13.95
N GLY A 378 -19.13 6.61 14.16
CA GLY A 378 -18.22 7.63 14.70
C GLY A 378 -17.09 8.05 13.76
N VAL A 379 -17.15 7.70 12.47
CA VAL A 379 -16.11 8.08 11.50
C VAL A 379 -16.16 9.56 11.20
N LYS A 380 -14.99 10.19 11.03
CA LYS A 380 -14.86 11.57 10.58
C LYS A 380 -14.18 11.66 9.22
N PHE A 381 -14.78 12.40 8.29
CA PHE A 381 -14.23 12.70 6.97
C PHE A 381 -14.00 14.22 6.84
N ASP A 382 -12.74 14.65 6.69
CA ASP A 382 -12.41 16.08 6.43
C ASP A 382 -12.49 16.45 4.93
N LYS A 383 -12.48 15.46 4.04
CA LYS A 383 -12.76 15.63 2.61
C LYS A 383 -13.95 14.75 2.20
N THR A 384 -14.62 15.12 1.11
CA THR A 384 -15.74 14.36 0.55
C THR A 384 -15.34 12.90 0.28
N PRO A 385 -15.92 11.91 1.00
CA PRO A 385 -15.63 10.51 0.74
C PRO A 385 -16.37 10.04 -0.52
N ASN A 386 -15.80 9.07 -1.21
CA ASN A 386 -16.43 8.49 -2.40
C ASN A 386 -16.94 7.08 -2.13
N PHE A 387 -18.25 6.86 -2.27
CA PHE A 387 -18.90 5.55 -2.20
C PHE A 387 -19.68 5.25 -3.50
N SER A 388 -19.29 5.89 -4.61
CA SER A 388 -19.96 5.74 -5.90
C SER A 388 -20.02 4.28 -6.31
N GLN A 389 -21.21 3.81 -6.67
CA GLN A 389 -21.43 2.41 -7.09
C GLN A 389 -21.06 1.36 -6.01
N ALA A 390 -20.91 1.75 -4.74
CA ALA A 390 -20.73 0.80 -3.65
C ALA A 390 -22.05 0.04 -3.38
N ILE A 391 -21.95 -1.27 -3.16
CA ILE A 391 -23.08 -2.16 -2.91
C ILE A 391 -23.05 -2.63 -1.47
N PHE A 392 -24.13 -2.38 -0.73
CA PHE A 392 -24.31 -2.86 0.66
C PHE A 392 -25.45 -3.87 0.70
N LYS A 393 -25.12 -5.17 0.79
CA LYS A 393 -26.10 -6.25 0.94
C LYS A 393 -26.46 -6.50 2.41
N GLY A 394 -25.46 -6.35 3.29
CA GLY A 394 -25.62 -6.45 4.73
C GLY A 394 -26.02 -5.14 5.40
N ASN A 395 -25.77 -5.05 6.72
CA ASN A 395 -26.12 -3.85 7.49
C ASN A 395 -25.07 -2.73 7.31
N LEU A 396 -25.51 -1.52 6.99
CA LEU A 396 -24.65 -0.33 6.98
C LEU A 396 -24.91 0.49 8.25
N ASN A 397 -23.90 0.60 9.13
CA ASN A 397 -23.98 1.47 10.30
C ASN A 397 -23.17 2.74 10.05
N VAL A 398 -23.85 3.88 9.92
CA VAL A 398 -23.26 5.22 9.70
C VAL A 398 -23.62 6.20 10.83
N VAL A 399 -24.07 5.69 11.97
CA VAL A 399 -24.44 6.54 13.12
C VAL A 399 -23.24 7.32 13.63
N ASN A 400 -23.44 8.59 13.99
CA ASN A 400 -22.38 9.51 14.44
C ASN A 400 -21.25 9.74 13.41
N THR A 401 -21.50 9.47 12.12
CA THR A 401 -20.57 9.89 11.06
C THR A 401 -20.53 11.41 10.95
N ASN A 402 -19.33 11.99 10.90
CA ASN A 402 -19.12 13.42 10.75
C ASN A 402 -18.53 13.76 9.37
N LEU A 403 -19.27 14.56 8.60
CA LEU A 403 -18.85 15.09 7.30
C LEU A 403 -18.39 16.54 7.48
N ASN A 404 -17.09 16.80 7.37
CA ASN A 404 -16.49 18.11 7.58
C ASN A 404 -16.02 18.72 6.24
N PHE A 405 -16.93 18.79 5.27
CA PHE A 405 -16.72 19.39 3.95
C PHE A 405 -17.93 20.22 3.50
N THR A 406 -17.70 21.16 2.59
CA THR A 406 -18.70 22.08 2.02
C THR A 406 -19.25 21.59 0.68
N PHE A 407 -20.30 22.24 0.18
CA PHE A 407 -20.82 21.93 -1.17
C PHE A 407 -19.79 22.22 -2.27
N ASP A 408 -18.95 23.23 -2.11
CA ASP A 408 -17.90 23.55 -3.07
C ASP A 408 -16.85 22.42 -3.08
N ASP A 409 -16.45 21.90 -1.91
CA ASP A 409 -15.55 20.73 -1.82
C ASP A 409 -16.13 19.50 -2.51
N LEU A 410 -17.44 19.26 -2.38
CA LEU A 410 -18.14 18.18 -3.07
C LEU A 410 -18.15 18.40 -4.58
N GLN A 411 -18.42 19.61 -5.05
CA GLN A 411 -18.39 19.92 -6.49
C GLN A 411 -16.99 19.76 -7.08
N GLU A 412 -15.96 20.21 -6.37
CA GLU A 412 -14.55 20.02 -6.77
C GLU A 412 -14.18 18.55 -6.83
N ARG A 413 -14.56 17.75 -5.82
CA ARG A 413 -14.33 16.31 -5.82
C ARG A 413 -15.00 15.64 -7.03
N ILE A 414 -16.28 15.91 -7.29
CA ILE A 414 -16.98 15.31 -8.45
C ILE A 414 -16.27 15.65 -9.77
N LYS A 415 -15.75 16.87 -9.92
CA LYS A 415 -14.98 17.27 -11.11
C LYS A 415 -13.64 16.53 -11.19
N GLN A 416 -12.92 16.39 -10.08
CA GLN A 416 -11.66 15.65 -10.03
C GLN A 416 -11.86 14.19 -10.47
N GLU A 417 -12.86 13.49 -9.91
CA GLU A 417 -13.16 12.10 -10.31
C GLU A 417 -13.58 12.01 -11.80
N TYR A 418 -14.34 12.99 -12.30
CA TYR A 418 -14.70 13.06 -13.72
C TYR A 418 -13.48 13.25 -14.63
N GLU A 419 -12.54 14.12 -14.24
CA GLU A 419 -11.30 14.37 -14.99
C GLU A 419 -10.39 13.15 -14.98
N ASP A 420 -10.19 12.55 -13.80
CA ASP A 420 -9.32 11.38 -13.61
C ASP A 420 -9.83 10.16 -14.37
N PHE A 421 -11.13 9.84 -14.26
CA PHE A 421 -11.73 8.72 -15.00
C PHE A 421 -11.63 8.93 -16.51
N ASN A 422 -11.92 10.14 -17.00
CA ASN A 422 -11.96 10.41 -18.44
C ASN A 422 -10.59 10.73 -19.06
N LYS A 423 -9.51 10.75 -18.28
CA LYS A 423 -8.16 11.15 -18.72
C LYS A 423 -7.66 10.34 -19.91
N ASN A 424 -8.02 9.05 -19.99
CA ASN A 424 -7.53 8.09 -20.99
C ASN A 424 -8.64 7.26 -21.65
N ILE A 425 -9.88 7.75 -21.68
CA ILE A 425 -11.04 7.01 -22.22
C ILE A 425 -11.62 7.75 -23.45
N GLU A 426 -11.82 7.03 -24.56
CA GLU A 426 -12.42 7.58 -25.79
C GLU A 426 -13.89 7.99 -25.59
N ASN A 427 -14.68 7.12 -24.96
CA ASN A 427 -16.09 7.38 -24.62
C ASN A 427 -16.21 7.94 -23.21
N LYS A 428 -16.13 9.27 -23.09
CA LYS A 428 -16.18 9.95 -21.80
C LYS A 428 -17.52 9.78 -21.10
N LYS A 429 -17.49 9.35 -19.84
CA LYS A 429 -18.66 9.38 -18.96
C LYS A 429 -18.95 10.84 -18.60
N PRO A 430 -20.17 11.36 -18.81
CA PRO A 430 -20.43 12.78 -18.65
C PRO A 430 -20.55 13.16 -17.15
N LEU A 431 -20.30 14.43 -16.83
CA LEU A 431 -20.23 14.94 -15.45
C LEU A 431 -21.53 14.73 -14.67
N ASP A 432 -22.70 14.77 -15.33
CA ASP A 432 -24.00 14.49 -14.70
C ASP A 432 -24.07 13.04 -14.18
N LYS A 433 -23.42 12.08 -14.84
CA LYS A 433 -23.38 10.69 -14.37
C LYS A 433 -22.49 10.55 -13.14
N PHE A 434 -21.36 11.23 -13.06
CA PHE A 434 -20.56 11.25 -11.82
C PHE A 434 -21.31 11.90 -10.67
N ALA A 435 -21.97 13.04 -10.91
CA ALA A 435 -22.82 13.66 -9.90
C ALA A 435 -23.92 12.71 -9.43
N ASN A 436 -24.51 11.93 -10.35
CA ASN A 436 -25.49 10.91 -10.02
C ASN A 436 -24.92 9.75 -9.18
N ASP A 437 -23.70 9.30 -9.43
CA ASP A 437 -23.09 8.25 -8.60
C ASP A 437 -22.79 8.72 -7.17
N PHE A 438 -22.32 9.95 -7.01
CA PHE A 438 -22.16 10.57 -5.69
C PHE A 438 -23.51 10.76 -5.00
N ARG A 439 -24.55 11.17 -5.74
CA ARG A 439 -25.91 11.27 -5.23
C ARG A 439 -26.39 9.94 -4.65
N ASP A 440 -26.17 8.85 -5.37
CA ASP A 440 -26.58 7.51 -4.97
C ASP A 440 -25.87 7.06 -3.68
N SER A 441 -24.61 7.46 -3.50
CA SER A 441 -23.86 7.26 -2.25
C SER A 441 -24.57 7.89 -1.04
N PHE A 442 -24.92 9.17 -1.14
CA PHE A 442 -25.63 9.87 -0.06
C PHE A 442 -27.05 9.34 0.17
N ARG A 443 -27.73 8.88 -0.90
CA ARG A 443 -29.03 8.21 -0.80
C ARG A 443 -28.95 6.94 0.06
N ILE A 444 -27.90 6.14 -0.10
CA ILE A 444 -27.68 4.92 0.69
C ILE A 444 -27.51 5.27 2.18
N PHE A 445 -26.65 6.24 2.50
CA PHE A 445 -26.39 6.67 3.88
C PHE A 445 -27.64 7.21 4.56
N LYS A 446 -28.40 8.06 3.86
CA LYS A 446 -29.70 8.56 4.31
C LYS A 446 -30.66 7.41 4.61
N SER A 447 -30.77 6.43 3.72
CA SER A 447 -31.69 5.31 3.87
C SER A 447 -31.32 4.42 5.06
N ALA A 448 -30.03 4.21 5.30
CA ALA A 448 -29.53 3.50 6.48
C ALA A 448 -29.93 4.22 7.78
N LEU A 449 -29.73 5.55 7.86
CA LEU A 449 -30.11 6.33 9.05
C LEU A 449 -31.62 6.37 9.30
N ILE A 450 -32.43 6.46 8.24
CA ILE A 450 -33.90 6.38 8.36
C ILE A 450 -34.33 5.03 8.94
N LYS A 451 -33.72 3.93 8.49
CA LYS A 451 -33.98 2.59 9.02
C LYS A 451 -33.68 2.49 10.52
N ASP A 452 -32.67 3.21 11.00
CA ASP A 452 -32.28 3.27 12.40
C ASP A 452 -33.05 4.34 13.20
N ASN A 453 -34.11 4.94 12.63
CA ASN A 453 -34.90 6.04 13.21
C ASN A 453 -34.10 7.32 13.52
N ASN A 454 -32.94 7.52 12.88
CA ASN A 454 -32.12 8.71 13.02
C ASN A 454 -32.42 9.75 11.92
N LEU A 455 -33.59 10.36 12.01
CA LEU A 455 -34.10 11.28 10.98
C LEU A 455 -33.32 12.60 10.89
N LEU A 456 -32.75 13.07 12.00
CA LEU A 456 -32.00 14.33 12.04
C LEU A 456 -30.70 14.20 11.23
N ASP A 457 -29.91 13.16 11.49
CA ASP A 457 -28.69 12.92 10.74
C ASP A 457 -28.99 12.55 9.29
N ALA A 458 -30.08 11.80 9.03
CA ALA A 458 -30.52 11.49 7.67
C ALA A 458 -30.79 12.77 6.84
N SER A 459 -31.32 13.82 7.46
CA SER A 459 -31.55 15.12 6.80
C SER A 459 -30.26 15.75 6.28
N ASN A 460 -29.14 15.57 6.99
CA ASN A 460 -27.85 16.09 6.54
C ASN A 460 -27.40 15.41 5.22
N PHE A 461 -27.55 14.09 5.12
CA PHE A 461 -27.25 13.35 3.88
C PHE A 461 -28.21 13.69 2.74
N HIS A 462 -29.46 14.01 3.05
CA HIS A 462 -30.43 14.45 2.04
C HIS A 462 -30.00 15.75 1.35
N LYS A 463 -29.39 16.70 2.07
CA LYS A 463 -28.89 17.96 1.47
C LYS A 463 -27.83 17.72 0.39
N TYR A 464 -26.90 16.81 0.64
CA TYR A 464 -25.89 16.44 -0.35
C TYR A 464 -26.51 15.73 -1.56
N GLU A 465 -27.54 14.89 -1.35
CA GLU A 465 -28.31 14.29 -2.45
C GLU A 465 -28.94 15.35 -3.36
N LEU A 466 -29.59 16.37 -2.77
CA LEU A 466 -30.20 17.47 -3.51
C LEU A 466 -29.14 18.26 -4.29
N TYR A 467 -28.00 18.56 -3.65
CA TYR A 467 -26.93 19.31 -4.31
C TYR A 467 -26.32 18.55 -5.50
N CYS A 468 -26.09 17.23 -5.37
CA CYS A 468 -25.66 16.43 -6.51
C CYS A 468 -26.69 16.48 -7.65
N LYS A 469 -27.99 16.46 -7.34
CA LYS A 469 -29.05 16.59 -8.34
C LYS A 469 -29.08 17.98 -8.99
N GLU A 470 -28.74 19.05 -8.26
CA GLU A 470 -28.54 20.39 -8.84
C GLU A 470 -27.40 20.38 -9.87
N ILE A 471 -26.29 19.68 -9.60
CA ILE A 471 -25.19 19.53 -10.57
C ILE A 471 -25.66 18.78 -11.82
N GLU A 472 -26.42 17.68 -11.66
CA GLU A 472 -27.01 16.94 -12.79
C GLU A 472 -27.87 17.85 -13.68
N LEU A 473 -28.79 18.62 -13.08
CA LEU A 473 -29.69 19.51 -13.81
C LEU A 473 -28.90 20.65 -14.50
N LYS A 474 -27.91 21.22 -13.81
CA LYS A 474 -27.03 22.26 -14.36
C LYS A 474 -26.34 21.81 -15.64
N GLN A 475 -25.81 20.59 -15.65
CA GLN A 475 -25.19 20.02 -16.86
C GLN A 475 -26.16 19.85 -18.03
N ASN A 476 -27.45 19.69 -17.77
CA ASN A 476 -28.45 19.53 -18.82
C ASN A 476 -28.93 20.86 -19.40
N TRP A 477 -29.23 21.85 -18.56
CA TRP A 477 -29.75 23.13 -19.04
C TRP A 477 -28.68 24.09 -19.58
N ASP A 478 -27.42 23.97 -19.15
CA ASP A 478 -26.30 24.82 -19.60
C ASP A 478 -25.81 24.48 -21.04
N LYS A 479 -26.31 23.38 -21.63
CA LYS A 479 -26.01 22.99 -23.01
C LYS A 479 -26.60 23.99 -24.01
N LYS A 480 -25.81 24.42 -25.01
CA LYS A 480 -26.24 25.35 -26.07
C LYS A 480 -27.48 24.83 -26.82
N GLY A 481 -28.55 25.63 -26.86
CA GLY A 481 -29.84 25.31 -27.51
C GLY A 481 -29.70 24.76 -28.94
N GLU A 482 -30.57 23.84 -29.33
CA GLU A 482 -30.63 23.33 -30.70
C GLU A 482 -31.41 24.31 -31.59
N ASN A 483 -30.94 24.52 -32.83
CA ASN A 483 -31.71 25.29 -33.81
C ASN A 483 -32.93 24.46 -34.21
N VAL A 484 -34.14 24.96 -33.92
CA VAL A 484 -35.40 24.23 -34.12
C VAL A 484 -35.61 23.96 -35.61
N LYS A 485 -35.48 22.69 -36.02
CA LYS A 485 -35.76 22.23 -37.39
C LYS A 485 -36.89 21.19 -37.42
N ASN A 486 -37.15 20.52 -36.31
CA ASN A 486 -38.21 19.54 -36.14
C ASN A 486 -38.84 19.63 -34.72
N THR A 487 -39.87 18.81 -34.47
CA THR A 487 -40.54 18.73 -33.17
C THR A 487 -39.62 18.20 -32.05
N THR A 488 -38.67 17.33 -32.37
CA THR A 488 -37.71 16.78 -31.40
C THR A 488 -36.73 17.84 -30.88
N ASP A 489 -36.27 18.76 -31.72
CA ASP A 489 -35.39 19.88 -31.34
C ASP A 489 -36.15 20.86 -30.42
N LEU A 490 -37.45 21.05 -30.66
CA LEU A 490 -38.34 21.83 -29.80
C LEU A 490 -38.51 21.16 -28.43
N GLU A 491 -38.82 19.86 -28.41
CA GLU A 491 -38.95 19.07 -27.17
C GLU A 491 -37.68 19.12 -26.32
N LYS A 492 -36.50 19.01 -26.95
CA LYS A 492 -35.21 19.13 -26.25
C LYS A 492 -35.00 20.51 -25.63
N ASN A 493 -35.31 21.58 -26.37
CA ASN A 493 -35.17 22.95 -25.85
C ASN A 493 -36.16 23.21 -24.70
N VAL A 494 -37.40 22.71 -24.78
CA VAL A 494 -38.40 22.79 -23.71
C VAL A 494 -37.94 22.01 -22.47
N SER A 495 -37.38 20.80 -22.65
CA SER A 495 -36.83 20.02 -21.53
C SER A 495 -35.71 20.76 -20.81
N ARG A 496 -34.86 21.52 -21.51
CA ARG A 496 -33.80 22.33 -20.87
C ARG A 496 -34.35 23.47 -20.03
N ILE A 497 -35.42 24.13 -20.49
CA ILE A 497 -36.11 25.16 -19.70
C ILE A 497 -36.70 24.52 -18.43
N ARG A 498 -37.32 23.35 -18.55
CA ARG A 498 -37.81 22.60 -17.38
C ARG A 498 -36.66 22.26 -16.42
N ASP A 499 -35.55 21.73 -16.91
CA ASP A 499 -34.38 21.40 -16.07
C ASP A 499 -33.78 22.64 -15.38
N PHE A 500 -33.80 23.81 -16.03
CA PHE A 500 -33.42 25.09 -15.42
C PHE A 500 -34.37 25.50 -14.29
N MET A 501 -35.68 25.36 -14.50
CA MET A 501 -36.69 25.67 -13.48
C MET A 501 -36.57 24.72 -12.30
N ASP A 502 -36.40 23.42 -12.56
CA ASP A 502 -36.17 22.40 -11.53
C ASP A 502 -34.87 22.69 -10.78
N PHE A 503 -33.81 23.12 -11.45
CA PHE A 503 -32.54 23.52 -10.82
C PHE A 503 -32.73 24.69 -9.84
N LEU A 504 -33.45 25.75 -10.24
CA LEU A 504 -33.73 26.88 -9.38
C LEU A 504 -34.60 26.49 -8.18
N LEU A 505 -35.66 25.72 -8.42
CA LEU A 505 -36.57 25.25 -7.37
C LEU A 505 -35.83 24.37 -6.36
N LEU A 506 -34.98 23.46 -6.85
CA LEU A 506 -34.20 22.56 -6.02
C LEU A 506 -33.16 23.31 -5.18
N GLY A 507 -32.44 24.26 -5.80
CA GLY A 507 -31.49 25.12 -5.09
C GLY A 507 -32.16 25.95 -3.99
N PHE A 508 -33.38 26.42 -4.23
CA PHE A 508 -34.18 27.09 -3.22
C PHE A 508 -34.59 26.12 -2.08
N TYR A 509 -35.09 24.94 -2.45
CA TYR A 509 -35.52 23.91 -1.49
C TYR A 509 -34.36 23.42 -0.61
N ARG A 510 -33.17 23.22 -1.17
CA ARG A 510 -31.97 22.84 -0.41
C ARG A 510 -31.59 23.91 0.61
N LYS A 511 -31.57 25.19 0.21
CA LYS A 511 -31.30 26.32 1.14
C LYS A 511 -32.32 26.40 2.28
N LEU A 512 -33.58 26.02 2.01
CA LEU A 512 -34.61 25.91 3.05
C LEU A 512 -34.26 24.79 4.06
N CYS A 513 -33.83 23.64 3.55
CA CYS A 513 -33.42 22.49 4.37
C CYS A 513 -32.17 22.77 5.22
N ASP A 514 -31.26 23.63 4.74
CA ASP A 514 -30.05 24.05 5.46
C ASP A 514 -30.34 24.77 6.78
N HIS A 515 -31.54 25.33 6.92
CA HIS A 515 -31.94 26.15 8.05
C HIS A 515 -33.15 25.59 8.81
N HIS A 516 -33.39 24.28 8.79
CA HIS A 516 -34.57 23.66 9.43
C HIS A 516 -34.72 23.95 10.94
N THR A 517 -33.68 24.45 11.62
CA THR A 517 -33.72 24.92 13.01
C THR A 517 -33.76 26.45 13.17
N ASP A 518 -33.62 27.22 12.09
CA ASP A 518 -33.58 28.69 12.07
C ASP A 518 -34.82 29.23 11.34
N PHE A 519 -35.86 29.51 12.11
CA PHE A 519 -37.17 29.95 11.62
C PHE A 519 -37.09 31.21 10.74
N LEU A 520 -36.23 32.18 11.09
CA LEU A 520 -36.13 33.45 10.35
C LEU A 520 -35.54 33.22 8.95
N LYS A 521 -34.52 32.38 8.84
CA LYS A 521 -33.96 32.02 7.53
C LYS A 521 -34.93 31.20 6.69
N VAL A 522 -35.67 30.29 7.31
CA VAL A 522 -36.74 29.52 6.64
C VAL A 522 -37.83 30.45 6.10
N PHE A 523 -38.28 31.40 6.91
CA PHE A 523 -39.30 32.38 6.53
C PHE A 523 -38.82 33.33 5.42
N ASN A 524 -37.60 33.85 5.52
CA ASN A 524 -37.02 34.72 4.48
C ASN A 524 -36.92 34.00 3.13
N ASN A 525 -36.49 32.73 3.15
CA ASN A 525 -36.50 31.91 1.94
C ASN A 525 -37.93 31.79 1.40
N LEU A 526 -38.93 31.43 2.21
CA LEU A 526 -40.32 31.29 1.75
C LEU A 526 -40.83 32.55 1.01
N ILE A 527 -40.53 33.74 1.53
CA ILE A 527 -40.88 35.01 0.88
C ILE A 527 -40.20 35.16 -0.50
N LEU A 528 -38.93 34.79 -0.62
CA LEU A 528 -38.20 34.81 -1.89
C LEU A 528 -38.84 33.86 -2.93
N LEU A 529 -39.29 32.68 -2.52
CA LEU A 529 -39.98 31.74 -3.42
C LEU A 529 -41.30 32.32 -3.93
N ILE A 530 -42.08 32.95 -3.05
CA ILE A 530 -43.34 33.63 -3.42
C ILE A 530 -43.05 34.76 -4.41
N ALA A 531 -42.01 35.56 -4.18
CA ALA A 531 -41.60 36.62 -5.10
C ALA A 531 -41.14 36.08 -6.47
N LEU A 532 -40.38 34.99 -6.49
CA LEU A 532 -39.94 34.31 -7.70
C LEU A 532 -41.15 33.77 -8.50
N TYR A 533 -42.11 33.16 -7.81
CA TYR A 533 -43.35 32.65 -8.41
C TYR A 533 -44.19 33.78 -9.01
N ALA A 534 -44.35 34.89 -8.31
CA ALA A 534 -45.03 36.08 -8.82
C ALA A 534 -44.35 36.66 -10.07
N LEU A 535 -43.01 36.68 -10.09
CA LEU A 535 -42.22 37.09 -11.26
C LEU A 535 -42.44 36.15 -12.45
N PHE A 536 -42.52 34.84 -12.24
CA PHE A 536 -42.80 33.88 -13.31
C PHE A 536 -44.21 34.03 -13.89
N ILE A 537 -45.22 34.23 -13.05
CA ILE A 537 -46.58 34.54 -13.53
C ILE A 537 -46.56 35.80 -14.39
N PHE A 538 -45.88 36.86 -13.93
CA PHE A 538 -45.79 38.13 -14.64
C PHE A 538 -45.07 38.00 -16.01
N VAL A 539 -43.97 37.25 -16.08
CA VAL A 539 -43.25 37.01 -17.35
C VAL A 539 -44.08 36.13 -18.30
N GLY A 540 -44.69 35.05 -17.82
CA GLY A 540 -45.50 34.15 -18.67
C GLY A 540 -46.81 34.79 -19.16
N SER A 541 -47.41 35.68 -18.38
CA SER A 541 -48.58 36.46 -18.82
C SER A 541 -48.22 37.57 -19.81
N PHE A 542 -46.97 38.05 -19.83
CA PHE A 542 -46.48 38.99 -20.84
C PHE A 542 -46.23 38.30 -22.21
N GLU A 543 -45.84 37.02 -22.19
CA GLU A 543 -45.67 36.21 -23.42
C GLU A 543 -47.03 35.91 -24.09
N PHE A 544 -48.08 35.71 -23.30
CA PHE A 544 -49.47 35.60 -23.77
C PHE A 544 -50.01 36.91 -24.38
N ASP A 545 -49.51 38.06 -23.93
CA ASP A 545 -49.89 39.38 -24.46
C ASP A 545 -49.09 39.75 -25.73
N LEU A 546 -47.88 39.19 -25.91
CA LEU A 546 -47.06 39.33 -27.12
C LEU A 546 -47.58 38.46 -28.29
N GLU A 547 -48.14 37.28 -28.02
CA GLU A 547 -48.88 36.51 -29.05
C GLU A 547 -50.11 37.27 -29.58
N LYS A 548 -50.65 38.20 -28.78
CA LYS A 548 -51.73 39.11 -29.17
C LYS A 548 -51.27 40.32 -29.98
N LYS A 549 -49.97 40.63 -29.99
CA LYS A 549 -49.36 41.73 -30.74
C LYS A 549 -48.20 41.23 -31.60
N SER A 550 -48.59 40.67 -32.75
CA SER A 550 -47.82 40.52 -33.99
C SER A 550 -46.29 40.45 -33.88
N ILE A 551 -45.80 39.24 -34.16
CA ILE A 551 -44.47 38.89 -34.67
C ILE A 551 -43.91 39.98 -35.59
N GLN A 552 -42.85 40.67 -35.17
CA GLN A 552 -41.73 41.07 -36.03
C GLN A 552 -40.57 41.66 -35.19
N ASN A 553 -39.39 41.04 -35.35
CA ASN A 553 -38.06 41.46 -34.87
C ASN A 553 -37.80 41.41 -33.37
N LEU A 554 -37.29 40.27 -32.90
CA LEU A 554 -36.57 40.15 -31.62
C LEU A 554 -35.21 39.49 -31.89
N ASN A 555 -34.16 40.30 -31.99
CA ASN A 555 -32.78 39.85 -32.00
C ASN A 555 -32.32 39.58 -30.55
N LYS A 556 -31.77 38.38 -30.35
CA LYS A 556 -31.43 37.77 -29.06
C LYS A 556 -30.38 38.54 -28.25
N THR A 557 -30.44 38.38 -26.93
CA THR A 557 -29.44 38.69 -25.87
C THR A 557 -29.28 40.13 -25.36
N SER A 558 -29.39 41.19 -26.19
CA SER A 558 -29.24 42.58 -25.70
C SER A 558 -30.40 43.03 -24.81
N ASP A 559 -31.62 42.66 -25.17
CA ASP A 559 -32.83 43.14 -24.49
C ASP A 559 -33.09 42.43 -23.16
N MET A 560 -32.60 41.20 -22.99
CA MET A 560 -32.77 40.42 -21.75
C MET A 560 -31.96 41.03 -20.59
N PHE A 561 -30.75 41.55 -20.84
CA PHE A 561 -29.94 42.23 -19.82
C PHE A 561 -30.49 43.62 -19.46
N SER A 562 -30.98 44.36 -20.46
CA SER A 562 -31.70 45.63 -20.24
C SER A 562 -32.97 45.42 -19.40
N TYR A 563 -33.70 44.32 -19.65
CA TYR A 563 -34.87 43.95 -18.85
C TYR A 563 -34.53 43.47 -17.44
N LEU A 564 -33.49 42.66 -17.26
CA LEU A 564 -33.00 42.26 -15.92
C LEU A 564 -32.59 43.47 -15.08
N THR A 565 -32.08 44.54 -15.72
CA THR A 565 -31.72 45.80 -15.05
C THR A 565 -32.97 46.58 -14.59
N LYS A 566 -34.03 46.60 -15.40
CA LYS A 566 -35.33 47.20 -15.02
C LYS A 566 -36.09 46.38 -13.98
N VAL A 567 -36.02 45.05 -14.06
CA VAL A 567 -36.58 44.14 -13.05
C VAL A 567 -35.84 44.30 -11.72
N LYS A 568 -34.51 44.48 -11.75
CA LYS A 568 -33.71 44.84 -10.57
C LYS A 568 -34.20 46.17 -9.96
N GLU A 569 -34.47 47.21 -10.77
CA GLU A 569 -35.04 48.47 -10.27
C GLU A 569 -36.46 48.31 -9.68
N VAL A 570 -37.30 47.46 -10.26
CA VAL A 570 -38.65 47.18 -9.75
C VAL A 570 -38.62 46.38 -8.44
N ILE A 571 -37.70 45.43 -8.29
CA ILE A 571 -37.50 44.67 -7.04
C ILE A 571 -36.97 45.58 -5.93
N ILE A 572 -36.05 46.50 -6.25
CA ILE A 572 -35.52 47.50 -5.30
C ILE A 572 -36.62 48.47 -4.84
N ASN A 573 -37.57 48.80 -5.71
CA ASN A 573 -38.65 49.74 -5.44
C ASN A 573 -39.98 49.08 -5.01
N PHE A 574 -39.99 47.75 -4.82
CA PHE A 574 -41.18 47.05 -4.32
C PHE A 574 -41.39 47.42 -2.84
N SER A 575 -42.55 48.00 -2.52
CA SER A 575 -42.83 48.62 -1.20
C SER A 575 -42.64 47.68 0.00
N PHE A 576 -42.83 46.37 -0.21
CA PHE A 576 -42.57 45.33 0.79
C PHE A 576 -41.07 45.14 1.09
N MET A 577 -40.20 45.28 0.07
CA MET A 577 -38.74 45.16 0.23
C MET A 577 -38.15 46.40 0.93
N GLN A 578 -38.65 47.61 0.65
CA GLN A 578 -38.21 48.82 1.36
C GLN A 578 -38.57 48.83 2.85
N GLN A 579 -39.69 48.22 3.23
CA GLN A 579 -40.15 48.16 4.62
C GLN A 579 -39.28 47.23 5.49
N TYR A 580 -38.62 46.24 4.89
CA TYR A 580 -37.70 45.32 5.57
C TYR A 580 -36.21 45.58 5.28
N TYR A 581 -35.87 46.42 4.29
CA TYR A 581 -34.48 46.77 3.94
C TYR A 581 -33.68 47.31 5.14
N ASN A 582 -34.33 48.09 6.02
CA ASN A 582 -33.70 48.62 7.24
C ASN A 582 -33.55 47.58 8.37
N HIS A 583 -34.23 46.44 8.29
CA HIS A 583 -34.07 45.30 9.21
C HIS A 583 -33.09 44.23 8.70
N ILE A 584 -32.67 44.33 7.43
CA ILE A 584 -31.76 43.39 6.75
C ILE A 584 -30.28 43.74 6.96
N LEU A 585 -29.94 44.95 7.43
CA LEU A 585 -28.56 45.42 7.60
C LEU A 585 -27.93 45.15 8.99
N ILE A 586 -28.66 44.51 9.92
CA ILE A 586 -28.12 44.12 11.23
C ILE A 586 -28.53 42.67 11.54
N SER A 587 -27.81 41.69 10.97
CA SER A 587 -27.57 40.37 11.57
C SER A 587 -26.61 39.55 10.70
#